data_AF-A0A9D6GHA9-F1
#
_entry.id   AF-A0A9D6GHA9-F1
#
_cell.length_a   1.000
_cell.length_b   1.000
_cell.length_c   1.000
_cell.angle_alpha   90.00
_cell.angle_beta   90.00
_cell.angle_gamma   90.00
#
_symmetry.space_group_name_H-M   'P 1'
#
loop_
_entity.id
_entity.type
_entity.pdbx_description
1 polymer ?
#
loop_
_entity_poly.entity_id
_entity_poly.type
_entity_poly.pdbx_seq_one_letter_code
_entity_poly.pdbx_strand_id
1 'polypeptide(L)'
;VVIGILASISLVAYKGLQRQGIASSLQTDLKNSTSIIDIQKARQGVYPTTIPSDIRPSQGVTLALTGTGGTYSGLNAVQSGVLYHTICQQLLAEGYGKGLNGGGGQETYITGCHVYVHGGIHIDGWYSVTLPIPISANSLSSHYASNVPYNAWFPNRQQIYQDFANELTNRYIAKGGTFPITSFWSNPGNIPVPYQALPTPTLDPNASTYCVQARHELYPDMVWHIDKDAKPTEGACS
;
A
#
# COMPACT_ATOMS: atom_id res chain seq x y z
N VAL A 1 32.49 -1.47 35.18
CA VAL A 1 31.83 -2.34 34.19
C VAL A 1 30.30 -2.41 34.38
N VAL A 2 29.76 -2.39 35.60
CA VAL A 2 28.30 -2.47 35.85
C VAL A 2 27.49 -1.24 35.37
N ILE A 3 28.07 -0.04 35.37
CA ILE A 3 27.36 1.20 34.96
C ILE A 3 27.14 1.27 33.42
N GLY A 4 27.99 0.61 32.62
CA GLY A 4 27.87 0.61 31.16
C GLY A 4 26.74 -0.29 30.61
N ILE A 5 26.34 -1.31 31.37
CA ILE A 5 25.29 -2.27 30.96
C ILE A 5 23.89 -1.70 31.26
N LEU A 6 23.73 -0.89 32.31
CA LEU A 6 22.44 -0.24 32.59
C LEU A 6 22.10 0.79 31.51
N ALA A 7 23.08 1.57 31.05
CA ALA A 7 22.88 2.62 30.05
C ALA A 7 22.43 2.07 28.67
N SER A 8 22.94 0.90 28.27
CA SER A 8 22.57 0.26 27.01
C SER A 8 21.15 -0.32 27.01
N ILE A 9 20.66 -0.84 28.14
CA ILE A 9 19.28 -1.35 28.26
C ILE A 9 18.27 -0.20 28.24
N SER A 10 18.56 0.92 28.91
CA SER A 10 17.65 2.09 28.93
C SER A 10 17.45 2.74 27.55
N LEU A 11 18.47 2.71 26.68
CA LEU A 11 18.40 3.29 25.33
C LEU A 11 17.48 2.52 24.38
N VAL A 12 17.44 1.18 24.48
CA VAL A 12 16.58 0.34 23.64
C VAL A 12 15.12 0.43 24.11
N ALA A 13 14.88 0.47 25.42
CA ALA A 13 13.54 0.63 25.99
C ALA A 13 12.90 1.98 25.63
N TYR A 14 13.67 3.07 25.66
CA TYR A 14 13.18 4.42 25.34
C TYR A 14 12.69 4.54 23.89
N LYS A 15 13.43 3.95 22.94
CA LYS A 15 13.03 3.94 21.53
C LYS A 15 11.75 3.14 21.27
N GLY A 16 11.53 2.05 22.00
CA GLY A 16 10.30 1.25 21.91
C GLY A 16 9.06 1.99 22.43
N LEU A 17 9.17 2.61 23.60
CA LEU A 17 8.07 3.37 24.22
C LEU A 17 7.70 4.62 23.41
N GLN A 18 8.67 5.33 22.85
CA GLN A 18 8.41 6.49 22.00
C GLN A 18 7.66 6.09 20.71
N ARG A 19 8.05 4.98 20.08
CA ARG A 19 7.38 4.45 18.88
C ARG A 19 5.92 4.05 19.19
N GLN A 20 5.66 3.42 20.34
CA GLN A 20 4.30 3.07 20.77
C GLN A 20 3.44 4.30 21.09
N GLY A 21 4.00 5.32 21.74
CA GLY A 21 3.30 6.57 22.03
C GLY A 21 2.89 7.29 20.75
N ILE A 22 3.77 7.32 19.75
CA ILE A 22 3.46 7.90 18.43
C ILE A 22 2.39 7.10 17.71
N ALA A 23 2.46 5.77 17.71
CA ALA A 23 1.41 4.93 17.12
C ALA A 23 0.04 5.19 17.76
N SER A 24 -0.02 5.32 19.08
CA SER A 24 -1.26 5.66 19.79
C SER A 24 -1.78 7.07 19.43
N SER A 25 -0.88 8.03 19.23
CA SER A 25 -1.23 9.38 18.78
C SER A 25 -1.85 9.35 17.39
N LEU A 26 -1.19 8.67 16.44
CA LEU A 26 -1.69 8.49 15.07
C LEU A 26 -3.09 7.85 15.07
N GLN A 27 -3.29 6.77 15.83
CA GLN A 27 -4.59 6.10 15.92
C GLN A 27 -5.69 6.99 16.51
N THR A 28 -5.34 7.85 17.47
CA THR A 28 -6.30 8.76 18.11
C THR A 28 -6.69 9.88 17.16
N ASP A 29 -5.72 10.49 16.48
CA ASP A 29 -5.96 11.52 15.47
C ASP A 29 -6.81 10.97 14.32
N LEU A 30 -6.55 9.74 13.89
CA LEU A 30 -7.35 9.05 12.88
C LEU A 30 -8.81 8.90 13.32
N LYS A 31 -9.08 8.41 14.53
CA LYS A 31 -10.46 8.27 15.06
C LYS A 31 -11.20 9.60 15.23
N ASN A 32 -10.47 10.64 15.65
CA ASN A 32 -11.04 11.98 15.77
C ASN A 32 -11.36 12.54 14.38
N SER A 33 -10.48 12.31 13.41
CA SER A 33 -10.65 12.79 12.04
C SER A 33 -11.85 12.16 11.34
N THR A 34 -12.05 10.84 11.49
CA THR A 34 -13.19 10.13 10.92
C THR A 34 -14.51 10.61 11.47
N SER A 35 -14.59 10.83 12.78
CA SER A 35 -15.80 11.35 13.43
C SER A 35 -16.24 12.69 12.82
N ILE A 36 -15.30 13.58 12.52
CA ILE A 36 -15.58 14.88 11.90
C ILE A 36 -15.99 14.72 10.43
N ILE A 37 -15.31 13.84 9.70
CA ILE A 37 -15.63 13.51 8.30
C ILE A 37 -17.04 12.93 8.17
N ASP A 38 -17.44 12.03 9.07
CA ASP A 38 -18.76 11.42 9.08
C ASP A 38 -19.85 12.44 9.44
N ILE A 39 -19.59 13.36 10.38
CA ILE A 39 -20.50 14.48 10.67
C ILE A 39 -20.67 15.36 9.43
N GLN A 40 -19.60 15.64 8.68
CA GLN A 40 -19.69 16.45 7.48
C GLN A 40 -20.49 15.74 6.38
N LYS A 41 -20.28 14.44 6.18
CA LYS A 41 -21.12 13.64 5.28
C LYS A 41 -22.58 13.67 5.69
N ALA A 42 -22.90 13.54 6.98
CA ALA A 42 -24.26 13.61 7.46
C ALA A 42 -24.94 14.97 7.16
N ARG A 43 -24.16 16.06 7.12
CA ARG A 43 -24.64 17.42 6.83
C ARG A 43 -24.74 17.73 5.35
N GLN A 44 -23.78 17.28 4.54
CA GLN A 44 -23.62 17.69 3.14
C GLN A 44 -24.03 16.60 2.15
N GLY A 45 -24.31 15.38 2.62
CA GLY A 45 -24.64 14.22 1.79
C GLY A 45 -23.43 13.57 1.10
N VAL A 46 -22.26 14.19 1.14
CA VAL A 46 -21.03 13.76 0.48
C VAL A 46 -19.84 13.81 1.44
N TYR A 47 -18.86 12.93 1.25
CA TYR A 47 -17.61 13.01 2.00
C TYR A 47 -16.80 14.25 1.56
N PRO A 48 -16.08 14.91 2.48
CA PRO A 48 -15.19 16.01 2.12
C PRO A 48 -14.07 15.51 1.20
N THR A 49 -13.59 16.38 0.31
CA THR A 49 -12.48 16.08 -0.60
C THR A 49 -11.11 16.51 -0.06
N THR A 50 -11.10 17.19 1.09
CA THR A 50 -9.90 17.63 1.82
C THR A 50 -10.13 17.42 3.31
N ILE A 51 -9.04 17.37 4.09
CA ILE A 51 -9.15 17.36 5.55
C ILE A 51 -9.86 18.65 6.00
N PRO A 52 -11.03 18.57 6.67
CA PRO A 52 -11.71 19.75 7.17
C PRO A 52 -10.83 20.58 8.11
N SER A 53 -10.92 21.90 8.04
CA SER A 53 -10.14 22.84 8.87
C SER A 53 -10.30 22.65 10.37
N ASP A 54 -11.40 21.99 10.76
CA ASP A 54 -11.77 21.77 12.15
C ASP A 54 -10.98 20.61 12.77
N ILE A 55 -10.35 19.77 11.93
CA ILE A 55 -9.46 18.70 12.36
C ILE A 55 -8.10 19.29 12.68
N ARG A 56 -7.68 19.13 13.94
CA ARG A 56 -6.35 19.53 14.42
C ARG A 56 -5.54 18.29 14.77
N PRO A 57 -4.61 17.85 13.89
CA PRO A 57 -3.72 16.75 14.21
C PRO A 57 -2.85 17.08 15.43
N SER A 58 -2.45 16.05 16.15
CA SER A 58 -1.44 16.14 17.19
C SER A 58 -0.11 16.63 16.62
N GLN A 59 0.77 17.17 17.48
CA GLN A 59 2.06 17.71 17.04
C GLN A 59 2.87 16.65 16.29
N GLY A 60 3.43 17.03 15.12
CA GLY A 60 4.22 16.15 14.28
C GLY A 60 3.41 15.15 13.43
N VAL A 61 2.08 15.13 13.56
CA VAL A 61 1.19 14.30 12.75
C VAL A 61 0.70 15.06 11.52
N THR A 62 0.86 14.45 10.36
CA THR A 62 0.24 14.91 9.11
C THR A 62 -0.91 13.96 8.76
N LEU A 63 -2.10 14.52 8.55
CA LEU A 63 -3.24 13.78 8.03
C LEU A 63 -3.41 14.04 6.53
N ALA A 64 -3.79 13.02 5.78
CA ALA A 64 -4.22 13.15 4.40
C ALA A 64 -5.50 12.34 4.20
N LEU A 65 -6.53 13.01 3.68
CA LEU A 65 -7.78 12.37 3.27
C LEU A 65 -7.62 11.87 1.84
N THR A 66 -7.89 10.60 1.64
CA THR A 66 -8.11 10.02 0.33
C THR A 66 -9.51 9.42 0.28
N GLY A 67 -10.32 9.76 -0.71
CA GLY A 67 -11.47 8.93 -1.04
C GLY A 67 -10.97 7.53 -1.39
N THR A 68 -11.54 6.49 -0.80
CA THR A 68 -11.38 5.12 -1.31
C THR A 68 -12.11 5.11 -2.65
N GLY A 69 -11.39 5.43 -3.73
CA GLY A 69 -11.94 5.79 -5.04
C GLY A 69 -11.29 7.00 -5.71
N GLY A 70 -10.34 7.68 -5.04
CA GLY A 70 -9.56 8.74 -5.67
C GLY A 70 -8.70 8.18 -6.81
N THR A 71 -8.70 8.89 -7.94
CA THR A 71 -7.89 8.54 -9.11
C THR A 71 -6.72 9.49 -9.23
N TYR A 72 -5.59 8.98 -9.70
CA TYR A 72 -4.44 9.81 -10.04
C TYR A 72 -4.53 10.23 -11.51
N SER A 73 -4.16 11.48 -11.80
CA SER A 73 -4.11 12.00 -13.16
C SER A 73 -2.75 12.66 -13.41
N GLY A 74 -2.27 12.62 -14.66
CA GLY A 74 -1.01 13.26 -15.02
C GLY A 74 0.23 12.59 -14.42
N LEU A 75 0.15 11.28 -14.13
CA LEU A 75 1.28 10.51 -13.64
C LEU A 75 2.41 10.51 -14.67
N ASN A 76 3.63 10.83 -14.23
CA ASN A 76 4.81 10.59 -15.06
C ASN A 76 5.23 9.11 -15.02
N ALA A 77 6.22 8.73 -15.83
CA ALA A 77 6.65 7.34 -15.98
C ALA A 77 7.10 6.70 -14.65
N VAL A 78 7.80 7.44 -13.78
CA VAL A 78 8.26 6.91 -12.48
C VAL A 78 7.08 6.76 -11.52
N GLN A 79 6.19 7.75 -11.46
CA GLN A 79 5.00 7.71 -10.61
C GLN A 79 4.04 6.59 -11.02
N SER A 80 3.94 6.29 -12.31
CA SER A 80 3.21 5.12 -12.81
C SER A 80 3.78 3.80 -12.24
N GLY A 81 5.11 3.65 -12.21
CA GLY A 81 5.77 2.52 -11.54
C GLY A 81 5.54 2.49 -10.02
N VAL A 82 5.57 3.66 -9.36
CA VAL A 82 5.23 3.80 -7.93
C VAL A 82 3.81 3.35 -7.63
N LEU A 83 2.83 3.75 -8.45
CA LEU A 83 1.44 3.34 -8.29
C LEU A 83 1.30 1.82 -8.44
N TYR A 84 1.90 1.23 -9.48
CA TYR A 84 1.82 -0.21 -9.72
C TYR A 84 2.40 -1.03 -8.56
N HIS A 85 3.59 -0.66 -8.07
CA HIS A 85 4.18 -1.31 -6.91
C HIS A 85 3.34 -1.12 -5.63
N THR A 86 2.79 0.09 -5.41
CA THR A 86 1.95 0.38 -4.24
C THR A 86 0.73 -0.55 -4.21
N ILE A 87 0.05 -0.73 -5.35
CA ILE A 87 -1.10 -1.62 -5.46
C ILE A 87 -0.69 -3.08 -5.28
N CYS A 88 0.46 -3.49 -5.82
CA CYS A 88 1.01 -4.84 -5.60
C CYS A 88 1.19 -5.14 -4.10
N GLN A 89 1.75 -4.19 -3.35
CA GLN A 89 1.92 -4.30 -1.90
C GLN A 89 0.57 -4.33 -1.14
N GLN A 90 -0.40 -3.51 -1.55
CA GLN A 90 -1.75 -3.50 -0.96
C GLN A 90 -2.44 -4.86 -1.12
N LEU A 91 -2.37 -5.46 -2.32
CA LEU A 91 -2.95 -6.78 -2.56
C LEU A 91 -2.36 -7.85 -1.65
N LEU A 92 -1.05 -7.86 -1.45
CA LEU A 92 -0.40 -8.78 -0.51
C LEU A 92 -0.86 -8.58 0.93
N ALA A 93 -1.00 -7.33 1.36
CA ALA A 93 -1.49 -6.98 2.69
C ALA A 93 -2.95 -7.44 2.91
N GLU A 94 -3.79 -7.33 1.88
CA GLU A 94 -5.17 -7.81 1.85
C GLU A 94 -5.28 -9.35 1.75
N GLY A 95 -4.16 -10.04 1.57
CA GLY A 95 -4.11 -11.50 1.52
C GLY A 95 -4.32 -12.09 0.12
N TYR A 96 -4.33 -11.27 -0.93
CA TYR A 96 -4.20 -11.79 -2.28
C TYR A 96 -2.86 -12.54 -2.40
N GLY A 97 -2.88 -13.66 -3.11
CA GLY A 97 -1.73 -14.58 -3.17
C GLY A 97 -1.72 -15.64 -2.06
N LYS A 98 -2.71 -15.68 -1.17
CA LYS A 98 -2.90 -16.75 -0.17
C LYS A 98 -4.05 -17.67 -0.56
N GLY A 99 -4.00 -18.93 -0.10
CA GLY A 99 -5.15 -19.84 -0.21
C GLY A 99 -4.92 -21.22 0.35
N LEU A 100 -5.97 -22.03 0.41
CA LEU A 100 -5.93 -23.34 1.05
C LEU A 100 -5.25 -24.41 0.18
N ASN A 101 -4.51 -25.32 0.82
CA ASN A 101 -4.03 -26.57 0.23
C ASN A 101 -5.07 -27.70 0.41
N GLY A 102 -4.81 -28.86 -0.17
CA GLY A 102 -5.69 -30.04 -0.13
C GLY A 102 -5.92 -30.61 1.27
N GLY A 103 -5.09 -30.24 2.25
CA GLY A 103 -5.26 -30.58 3.66
C GLY A 103 -5.99 -29.51 4.49
N GLY A 104 -6.47 -28.42 3.87
CA GLY A 104 -7.11 -27.30 4.55
C GLY A 104 -6.14 -26.33 5.25
N GLY A 105 -4.83 -26.52 5.08
CA GLY A 105 -3.82 -25.58 5.54
C GLY A 105 -3.76 -24.34 4.64
N GLN A 106 -3.54 -23.17 5.22
CA GLN A 106 -3.38 -21.94 4.45
C GLN A 106 -1.93 -21.79 3.97
N GLU A 107 -1.75 -21.58 2.67
CA GLU A 107 -0.48 -21.32 2.02
C GLU A 107 -0.37 -19.85 1.58
N THR A 108 0.86 -19.36 1.45
CA THR A 108 1.17 -18.05 0.88
C THR A 108 1.98 -18.26 -0.40
N TYR A 109 1.32 -18.16 -1.55
CA TYR A 109 1.90 -18.40 -2.86
C TYR A 109 2.65 -17.18 -3.40
N ILE A 110 2.20 -15.97 -3.06
CA ILE A 110 2.84 -14.69 -3.41
C ILE A 110 3.18 -13.97 -2.10
N THR A 111 4.42 -13.53 -1.98
CA THR A 111 5.03 -13.11 -0.71
C THR A 111 5.56 -11.69 -0.73
N GLY A 112 5.79 -11.09 -1.90
CA GLY A 112 6.43 -9.79 -2.01
C GLY A 112 6.32 -9.19 -3.41
N CYS A 113 6.45 -7.87 -3.48
CA CYS A 113 6.68 -7.13 -4.71
C CYS A 113 7.80 -6.12 -4.46
N HIS A 114 8.86 -6.11 -5.25
CA HIS A 114 9.94 -5.15 -5.05
C HIS A 114 10.48 -4.65 -6.39
N VAL A 115 10.93 -3.40 -6.41
CA VAL A 115 11.53 -2.85 -7.62
C VAL A 115 12.87 -3.53 -7.88
N TYR A 116 13.03 -4.05 -9.10
CA TYR A 116 14.22 -4.79 -9.47
C TYR A 116 15.33 -3.84 -9.92
N VAL A 117 16.58 -4.19 -9.57
CA VAL A 117 17.75 -3.31 -9.77
C VAL A 117 17.99 -2.94 -11.22
N HIS A 118 17.53 -3.72 -12.20
CA HIS A 118 17.69 -3.46 -13.64
C HIS A 118 16.50 -2.74 -14.31
N GLY A 119 15.57 -2.20 -13.51
CA GLY A 119 14.34 -1.60 -14.01
C GLY A 119 13.25 -2.64 -14.22
N GLY A 120 12.09 -2.41 -13.62
CA GLY A 120 10.98 -3.36 -13.57
C GLY A 120 10.61 -3.73 -12.14
N ILE A 121 9.73 -4.71 -12.01
CA ILE A 121 9.24 -5.20 -10.71
C ILE A 121 9.46 -6.70 -10.62
N HIS A 122 9.99 -7.15 -9.49
CA HIS A 122 10.04 -8.55 -9.11
C HIS A 122 8.88 -8.86 -8.18
N ILE A 123 8.17 -9.94 -8.45
CA ILE A 123 7.07 -10.43 -7.62
C ILE A 123 7.53 -11.77 -7.05
N ASP A 124 7.72 -11.80 -5.73
CA ASP A 124 8.22 -12.96 -4.98
C ASP A 124 7.10 -13.97 -4.73
N GLY A 125 7.37 -15.24 -4.95
CA GLY A 125 6.45 -16.31 -4.65
C GLY A 125 7.01 -17.68 -5.02
N TRP A 126 6.16 -18.71 -5.00
CA TRP A 126 6.57 -20.03 -5.48
C TRP A 126 6.91 -20.03 -6.97
N TYR A 127 6.23 -19.17 -7.72
CA TYR A 127 6.48 -18.87 -9.14
C TYR A 127 6.89 -17.40 -9.28
N SER A 128 8.03 -17.04 -8.66
CA SER A 128 8.57 -15.69 -8.75
C SER A 128 8.79 -15.25 -10.20
N VAL A 129 8.57 -13.97 -10.46
CA VAL A 129 8.76 -13.38 -11.79
C VAL A 129 9.36 -11.98 -11.70
N THR A 130 10.35 -11.71 -12.56
CA THR A 130 10.80 -10.34 -12.86
C THR A 130 10.11 -9.89 -14.13
N LEU A 131 9.28 -8.86 -14.03
CA LEU A 131 8.67 -8.20 -15.19
C LEU A 131 9.59 -7.07 -15.67
N PRO A 132 10.27 -7.22 -16.82
CA PRO A 132 11.08 -6.14 -17.36
C PRO A 132 10.17 -5.02 -17.90
N ILE A 133 10.65 -3.78 -17.83
CA ILE A 133 10.04 -2.67 -18.57
C ILE A 133 10.29 -2.83 -20.08
N PRO A 134 9.36 -2.44 -20.96
CA PRO A 134 8.00 -1.98 -20.66
C PRO A 134 7.08 -3.12 -20.19
N ILE A 135 6.35 -2.90 -19.10
CA ILE A 135 5.34 -3.85 -18.61
C ILE A 135 4.00 -3.55 -19.29
N SER A 136 3.33 -4.56 -19.82
CA SER A 136 2.00 -4.46 -20.43
C SER A 136 0.91 -4.98 -19.49
N ALA A 137 -0.35 -4.64 -19.76
CA ALA A 137 -1.51 -5.06 -18.95
C ALA A 137 -1.60 -6.59 -18.76
N ASN A 138 -1.11 -7.35 -19.75
CA ASN A 138 -1.20 -8.81 -19.77
C ASN A 138 0.10 -9.51 -19.40
N SER A 139 1.18 -8.77 -19.11
CA SER A 139 2.52 -9.35 -18.87
C SER A 139 2.49 -10.37 -17.73
N LEU A 140 1.82 -10.03 -16.61
CA LEU A 140 1.76 -10.89 -15.43
C LEU A 140 0.78 -12.05 -15.58
N SER A 141 -0.43 -11.80 -16.08
CA SER A 141 -1.44 -12.85 -16.28
C SER A 141 -0.98 -13.89 -17.30
N SER A 142 -0.31 -13.47 -18.38
CA SER A 142 0.29 -14.36 -19.38
C SER A 142 1.43 -15.19 -18.79
N HIS A 143 2.27 -14.59 -17.94
CA HIS A 143 3.32 -15.31 -17.23
C HIS A 143 2.73 -16.42 -16.35
N TYR A 144 1.75 -16.10 -15.49
CA TYR A 144 1.16 -17.10 -14.60
C TYR A 144 0.34 -18.15 -15.35
N ALA A 145 -0.32 -17.80 -16.45
CA ALA A 145 -1.05 -18.76 -17.27
C ALA A 145 -0.11 -19.83 -17.85
N SER A 146 1.14 -19.43 -18.16
CA SER A 146 2.13 -20.29 -18.80
C SER A 146 3.00 -21.07 -17.80
N ASN A 147 3.23 -20.52 -16.61
CA ASN A 147 4.24 -21.03 -15.67
C ASN A 147 3.67 -21.64 -14.39
N VAL A 148 2.38 -21.46 -14.09
CA VAL A 148 1.74 -22.04 -12.89
C VAL A 148 0.93 -23.28 -13.30
N PRO A 149 1.51 -24.50 -13.22
CA PRO A 149 0.80 -25.72 -13.56
C PRO A 149 -0.28 -26.05 -12.53
N TYR A 150 -1.29 -26.80 -12.97
CA TYR A 150 -2.24 -27.45 -12.08
C TYR A 150 -1.53 -28.43 -11.13
N ASN A 151 -2.00 -28.51 -9.89
CA ASN A 151 -1.54 -29.48 -8.90
C ASN A 151 -2.71 -29.90 -8.02
N ALA A 152 -2.97 -31.22 -7.93
CA ALA A 152 -4.12 -31.75 -7.20
C ALA A 152 -4.08 -31.49 -5.69
N TRP A 153 -2.88 -31.34 -5.10
CA TRP A 153 -2.73 -30.96 -3.69
C TRP A 153 -2.89 -29.44 -3.47
N PHE A 154 -2.79 -28.63 -4.52
CA PHE A 154 -2.98 -27.17 -4.46
C PHE A 154 -4.00 -26.73 -5.54
N PRO A 155 -5.27 -27.18 -5.46
CA PRO A 155 -6.22 -27.07 -6.56
C PRO A 155 -6.52 -25.62 -6.96
N ASN A 156 -6.49 -24.69 -6.00
CA ASN A 156 -6.79 -23.27 -6.23
C ASN A 156 -5.57 -22.44 -6.62
N ARG A 157 -4.38 -23.03 -6.66
CA ARG A 157 -3.12 -22.28 -6.84
C ARG A 157 -3.11 -21.47 -8.14
N GLN A 158 -3.49 -22.09 -9.25
CA GLN A 158 -3.51 -21.40 -10.54
C GLN A 158 -4.49 -20.22 -10.52
N GLN A 159 -5.67 -20.41 -9.92
CA GLN A 159 -6.67 -19.35 -9.78
C GLN A 159 -6.16 -18.19 -8.93
N ILE A 160 -5.50 -18.46 -7.80
CA ILE A 160 -4.95 -17.43 -6.91
C ILE A 160 -3.94 -16.53 -7.63
N TYR A 161 -3.06 -17.10 -8.45
CA TYR A 161 -2.11 -16.32 -9.25
C TYR A 161 -2.82 -15.48 -10.33
N GLN A 162 -3.85 -16.04 -10.98
CA GLN A 162 -4.64 -15.29 -11.97
C GLN A 162 -5.44 -14.16 -11.33
N ASP A 163 -6.08 -14.40 -10.20
CA ASP A 163 -6.84 -13.40 -9.45
C ASP A 163 -5.92 -12.27 -8.99
N PHE A 164 -4.72 -12.60 -8.47
CA PHE A 164 -3.73 -11.59 -8.11
C PHE A 164 -3.33 -10.73 -9.32
N ALA A 165 -3.02 -11.34 -10.46
CA ALA A 165 -2.62 -10.61 -11.67
C ALA A 165 -3.73 -9.72 -12.20
N ASN A 166 -4.97 -10.23 -12.25
CA ASN A 166 -6.13 -9.50 -12.71
C ASN A 166 -6.45 -8.33 -11.78
N GLU A 167 -6.44 -8.57 -10.46
CA GLU A 167 -6.74 -7.52 -9.49
C GLU A 167 -5.67 -6.42 -9.50
N LEU A 168 -4.39 -6.79 -9.62
CA LEU A 168 -3.29 -5.81 -9.74
C LEU A 168 -3.49 -4.91 -10.94
N THR A 169 -3.79 -5.49 -12.10
CA THR A 169 -4.06 -4.73 -13.33
C THR A 169 -5.32 -3.88 -13.20
N ASN A 170 -6.42 -4.44 -12.68
CA ASN A 170 -7.71 -3.76 -12.55
C ASN A 170 -7.61 -2.57 -11.61
N ARG A 171 -7.02 -2.73 -10.42
CA ARG A 171 -6.83 -1.65 -9.46
C ARG A 171 -5.87 -0.60 -9.98
N TYR A 172 -4.80 -1.00 -10.69
CA TYR A 172 -3.88 -0.06 -11.30
C TYR A 172 -4.59 0.87 -12.29
N ILE A 173 -5.39 0.30 -13.19
CA ILE A 173 -6.19 1.09 -14.13
C ILE A 173 -7.25 1.92 -13.40
N ALA A 174 -7.95 1.35 -12.43
CA ALA A 174 -9.00 2.02 -11.66
C ALA A 174 -8.47 3.24 -10.88
N LYS A 175 -7.20 3.20 -10.43
CA LYS A 175 -6.53 4.34 -9.76
C LYS A 175 -5.90 5.33 -10.76
N GLY A 176 -6.14 5.20 -12.06
CA GLY A 176 -5.64 6.12 -13.09
C GLY A 176 -4.27 5.77 -13.68
N GLY A 177 -3.77 4.56 -13.39
CA GLY A 177 -2.59 4.01 -14.05
C GLY A 177 -2.84 3.66 -15.51
N THR A 178 -1.81 3.80 -16.35
CA THR A 178 -1.85 3.43 -17.76
C THR A 178 -0.69 2.49 -18.11
N PHE A 179 -0.90 1.64 -19.11
CA PHE A 179 0.15 0.78 -19.68
C PHE A 179 0.61 1.36 -21.03
N PRO A 180 1.87 1.12 -21.44
CA PRO A 180 2.88 0.34 -20.72
C PRO A 180 3.53 1.12 -19.57
N ILE A 181 3.94 0.41 -18.52
CA ILE A 181 4.80 0.97 -17.45
C ILE A 181 6.22 0.94 -17.96
N THR A 182 6.83 2.11 -18.13
CA THR A 182 8.14 2.27 -18.77
C THR A 182 9.26 2.63 -17.80
N SER A 183 8.95 2.92 -16.53
CA SER A 183 9.95 3.31 -15.55
C SER A 183 9.54 2.94 -14.12
N PHE A 184 10.54 2.71 -13.28
CA PHE A 184 10.43 2.57 -11.82
C PHE A 184 11.56 3.37 -11.18
N TRP A 185 11.44 3.64 -9.87
CA TRP A 185 12.55 4.19 -9.11
C TRP A 185 13.56 3.07 -8.85
N SER A 186 14.72 3.13 -9.48
CA SER A 186 15.75 2.15 -9.21
C SER A 186 17.11 2.81 -9.31
N ASN A 187 18.11 2.12 -8.78
CA ASN A 187 19.49 2.53 -8.92
C ASN A 187 20.27 1.46 -9.69
N PRO A 188 20.06 1.30 -11.02
CA PRO A 188 20.90 0.44 -11.83
C PRO A 188 22.13 1.25 -12.24
N GLY A 189 23.30 0.91 -11.70
CA GLY A 189 24.56 0.90 -12.45
C GLY A 189 24.95 2.11 -13.35
N ASN A 190 24.48 3.35 -13.09
CA ASN A 190 25.17 4.63 -13.32
C ASN A 190 24.28 5.90 -13.27
N ILE A 191 22.96 5.80 -13.40
CA ILE A 191 22.07 6.97 -13.18
C ILE A 191 20.90 6.54 -12.29
N PRO A 192 20.89 6.95 -11.01
CA PRO A 192 19.77 6.70 -10.12
C PRO A 192 18.51 7.38 -10.66
N VAL A 193 17.43 6.63 -10.81
CA VAL A 193 16.10 7.18 -11.03
C VAL A 193 15.48 7.42 -9.64
N PRO A 194 15.36 8.68 -9.19
CA PRO A 194 14.89 8.96 -7.84
C PRO A 194 13.43 8.54 -7.68
N TYR A 195 13.08 8.10 -6.47
CA TYR A 195 11.69 7.91 -6.10
C TYR A 195 10.91 9.21 -6.27
N GLN A 196 9.72 9.12 -6.86
CA GLN A 196 8.82 10.24 -7.02
C GLN A 196 7.49 9.91 -6.35
N ALA A 197 7.13 10.68 -5.33
CA ALA A 197 5.87 10.49 -4.65
C ALA A 197 4.69 10.66 -5.62
N LEU A 198 3.63 9.89 -5.40
CA LEU A 198 2.37 10.07 -6.12
C LEU A 198 1.80 11.46 -5.80
N PRO A 199 1.17 12.14 -6.78
CA PRO A 199 0.47 13.39 -6.51
C PRO A 199 -0.73 13.13 -5.60
N THR A 200 -1.35 14.18 -5.07
CA THR A 200 -2.62 14.04 -4.34
C THR A 200 -3.67 13.44 -5.28
N PRO A 201 -4.35 12.34 -4.90
CA PRO A 201 -5.38 11.76 -5.74
C PRO A 201 -6.57 12.72 -5.86
N THR A 202 -7.17 12.78 -7.05
CA THR A 202 -8.43 13.49 -7.28
C THR A 202 -9.54 12.63 -6.71
N LEU A 203 -10.27 13.15 -5.73
CA LEU A 203 -11.33 12.39 -5.07
C LEU A 203 -12.62 12.44 -5.88
N ASP A 204 -13.27 11.29 -6.04
CA ASP A 204 -14.63 11.25 -6.59
C ASP A 204 -15.59 11.89 -5.56
N PRO A 205 -16.28 12.99 -5.91
CA PRO A 205 -17.26 13.62 -5.01
C PRO A 205 -18.44 12.69 -4.68
N ASN A 206 -18.64 11.62 -5.44
CA ASN A 206 -19.65 10.59 -5.20
C ASN A 206 -19.10 9.34 -4.52
N ALA A 207 -17.83 9.34 -4.06
CA ALA A 207 -17.24 8.19 -3.41
C ALA A 207 -18.10 7.74 -2.22
N SER A 208 -18.51 6.47 -2.23
CA SER A 208 -19.29 5.87 -1.15
C SER A 208 -18.44 5.55 0.09
N THR A 209 -17.11 5.68 -0.04
CA THR A 209 -16.10 5.31 0.96
C THR A 209 -14.98 6.35 1.03
N TYR A 210 -14.35 6.48 2.20
CA TYR A 210 -13.17 7.31 2.42
C TYR A 210 -12.08 6.54 3.17
N CYS A 211 -10.87 7.07 3.13
CA CYS A 211 -9.74 6.66 3.93
C CYS A 211 -8.93 7.87 4.38
N VAL A 212 -8.59 7.96 5.67
CA VAL A 212 -7.65 8.94 6.18
C VAL A 212 -6.36 8.22 6.48
N GLN A 213 -5.23 8.72 5.98
CA GLN A 213 -3.91 8.28 6.42
C GLN A 213 -3.29 9.31 7.38
N ALA A 214 -2.52 8.82 8.33
CA ALA A 214 -1.72 9.60 9.25
C ALA A 214 -0.25 9.17 9.16
N ARG A 215 0.65 10.15 9.19
CA ARG A 215 2.09 9.96 9.25
C ARG A 215 2.69 10.85 10.31
N HIS A 216 3.78 10.41 10.94
CA HIS A 216 4.52 11.22 11.90
C HIS A 216 5.85 11.71 11.29
N GLU A 217 6.24 12.95 11.56
CA GLU A 217 7.46 13.57 11.01
C GLU A 217 8.75 12.82 11.43
N LEU A 218 8.82 12.35 12.68
CA LEU A 218 9.97 11.62 13.22
C LEU A 218 10.08 10.15 12.73
N TYR A 219 8.98 9.57 12.26
CA TYR A 219 8.91 8.17 11.81
C TYR A 219 8.07 8.10 10.52
N PRO A 220 8.61 8.59 9.39
CA PRO A 220 7.86 8.68 8.12
C PRO A 220 7.53 7.29 7.53
N ASP A 221 8.22 6.24 7.99
CA ASP A 221 7.94 4.83 7.72
C ASP A 221 6.67 4.34 8.43
N MET A 222 6.29 4.97 9.54
CA MET A 222 5.09 4.61 10.29
C MET A 222 3.88 5.31 9.67
N VAL A 223 3.09 4.52 8.94
CA VAL A 223 1.86 4.95 8.29
C VAL A 223 0.71 4.19 8.93
N TRP A 224 -0.32 4.91 9.34
CA TRP A 224 -1.59 4.33 9.75
C TRP A 224 -2.69 4.90 8.89
N HIS A 225 -3.75 4.13 8.69
CA HIS A 225 -4.96 4.63 8.06
C HIS A 225 -6.20 4.18 8.82
N ILE A 226 -7.33 4.78 8.46
CA ILE A 226 -8.66 4.43 8.92
C ILE A 226 -9.62 4.70 7.77
N ASP A 227 -10.59 3.82 7.60
CA ASP A 227 -11.63 3.93 6.58
C ASP A 227 -13.02 4.01 7.24
N LYS A 228 -14.07 3.80 6.44
CA LYS A 228 -15.46 3.75 6.90
C LYS A 228 -15.73 2.68 7.98
N ASP A 229 -14.86 1.69 8.16
CA ASP A 229 -15.01 0.66 9.19
C ASP A 229 -14.46 1.15 10.55
N ALA A 230 -13.98 2.39 10.61
CA ALA A 230 -13.61 3.16 11.81
C ALA A 230 -12.54 2.49 12.71
N LYS A 231 -11.80 1.53 12.16
CA LYS A 231 -10.72 0.83 12.84
C LYS A 231 -9.37 1.28 12.27
N PRO A 232 -8.49 1.91 13.07
CA PRO A 232 -7.15 2.22 12.62
C PRO A 232 -6.36 0.94 12.29
N THR A 233 -5.71 0.94 11.14
CA THR A 233 -4.89 -0.14 10.60
C THR A 233 -3.52 0.40 10.20
N GLU A 234 -2.46 -0.39 10.41
CA GLU A 234 -1.12 -0.02 9.95
C GLU A 234 -1.02 -0.19 8.43
N GLY A 235 -0.34 0.74 7.76
CA GLY A 235 -0.22 0.83 6.31
C GLY A 235 -0.89 2.06 5.71
N ALA A 236 -0.66 2.30 4.42
CA ALA A 236 -1.30 3.38 3.67
C ALA A 236 -2.73 3.00 3.26
N CYS A 237 -3.56 4.01 2.97
CA CYS A 237 -4.88 3.81 2.37
C CYS A 237 -4.81 2.94 1.10
N SER A 238 -5.72 1.95 0.98
CA SER A 238 -5.91 1.07 -0.18
C SER A 238 -6.77 1.71 -1.28
#